data_AF-A0A4Z1BY85-F1
#
_entry.id   AF-A0A4Z1BY85-F1
#
_cell.length_a   1.000
_cell.length_b   1.000
_cell.length_c   1.000
_cell.angle_alpha   90.00
_cell.angle_beta   90.00
_cell.angle_gamma   90.00
#
_symmetry.space_group_name_H-M   'P 1'
#
loop_
_entity.id
_entity.type
_entity.pdbx_description
1 polymer ?
#
loop_
_entity_poly.entity_id
_entity_poly.type
_entity_poly.pdbx_seq_one_letter_code
_entity_poly.pdbx_strand_id
1 'polypeptide(L)'
;PAPAAPTADAAPAAPAAKADADVETQRKVAALKAELQSLNLDAGDVHLRLRGDTVVVESRGADREVLEKLILAVGNIQGIAKVEADLPEDAPAPVFHTVKKGETLSAIAKDHLGSAAQYNTIFEANRPMLSDPDKIYPGQVLRIPATA
;
A
#
# COMPACT_ATOMS: atom_id res chain seq x y z
N PRO A 1 13.08 -52.72 43.49
CA PRO A 1 12.72 -53.59 42.35
C PRO A 1 12.07 -52.74 41.26
N ALA A 2 12.70 -52.62 40.10
CA ALA A 2 12.03 -52.22 38.86
C ALA A 2 11.15 -53.40 38.36
N PRO A 3 10.10 -53.14 37.57
CA PRO A 3 10.23 -53.32 36.12
C PRO A 3 9.52 -52.17 35.33
N ALA A 4 10.13 -51.60 34.30
CA ALA A 4 10.27 -52.09 32.92
C ALA A 4 9.17 -51.52 31.99
N ALA A 5 9.67 -50.98 30.87
CA ALA A 5 9.02 -50.47 29.65
C ALA A 5 8.07 -51.53 28.99
N PRO A 6 7.41 -51.33 27.81
CA PRO A 6 7.70 -50.34 26.76
C PRO A 6 6.51 -49.84 25.89
N THR A 7 6.85 -49.05 24.85
CA THR A 7 6.14 -48.85 23.55
C THR A 7 4.79 -48.09 23.57
N ALA A 8 4.50 -47.18 22.64
CA ALA A 8 4.81 -47.21 21.22
C ALA A 8 4.98 -45.80 20.63
N ASP A 9 5.90 -45.76 19.66
CA ASP A 9 5.95 -44.83 18.55
C ASP A 9 4.56 -44.65 17.90
N ALA A 10 4.11 -43.40 17.77
CA ALA A 10 3.10 -42.99 16.80
C ALA A 10 3.00 -41.44 16.74
N ALA A 11 3.82 -40.81 15.90
CA ALA A 11 3.38 -39.66 15.13
C ALA A 11 3.17 -40.16 13.69
N PRO A 12 2.06 -39.82 13.01
CA PRO A 12 1.85 -38.42 12.64
C PRO A 12 0.37 -38.00 12.61
N ALA A 13 -0.07 -37.21 13.58
CA ALA A 13 -1.31 -36.43 13.47
C ALA A 13 -1.02 -35.09 12.77
N ALA A 14 -0.75 -35.12 11.47
CA ALA A 14 -0.46 -33.92 10.68
C ALA A 14 -1.29 -33.69 9.38
N PRO A 15 -2.17 -34.59 8.87
CA PRO A 15 -2.87 -34.32 7.62
C PRO A 15 -4.21 -33.56 7.77
N ALA A 16 -4.94 -33.70 8.88
CA ALA A 16 -6.26 -33.05 9.03
C ALA A 16 -6.15 -31.53 9.24
N ALA A 17 -5.29 -31.09 10.17
CA ALA A 17 -5.13 -29.66 10.50
C ALA A 17 -4.70 -28.77 9.32
N LYS A 18 -3.99 -29.33 8.33
CA LYS A 18 -3.62 -28.60 7.11
C LYS A 18 -4.78 -28.48 6.12
N ALA A 19 -5.61 -29.51 5.98
CA ALA A 19 -6.75 -29.49 5.07
C ALA A 19 -7.85 -28.53 5.56
N ASP A 20 -8.13 -28.51 6.87
CA ASP A 20 -9.10 -27.59 7.47
C ASP A 20 -8.65 -26.12 7.35
N ALA A 21 -7.35 -25.86 7.56
CA ALA A 21 -6.75 -24.54 7.37
C ALA A 21 -6.79 -24.07 5.92
N ASP A 22 -6.60 -24.98 4.95
CA ASP A 22 -6.69 -24.65 3.52
C ASP A 22 -8.13 -24.31 3.11
N VAL A 23 -9.12 -25.06 3.58
CA VAL A 23 -10.54 -24.80 3.33
C VAL A 23 -11.01 -23.50 3.97
N GLU A 24 -10.52 -23.16 5.17
CA GLU A 24 -10.80 -21.87 5.80
C GLU A 24 -10.15 -20.72 5.03
N THR A 25 -8.89 -20.89 4.60
CA THR A 25 -8.17 -19.91 3.78
C THR A 25 -8.89 -19.66 2.46
N GLN A 26 -9.34 -20.71 1.77
CA GLN A 26 -10.10 -20.59 0.52
C GLN A 26 -11.44 -19.88 0.72
N ARG A 27 -12.14 -20.11 1.84
CA ARG A 27 -13.37 -19.38 2.18
C ARG A 27 -13.11 -17.89 2.42
N LYS A 28 -12.05 -17.55 3.16
CA LYS A 28 -11.61 -16.16 3.38
C LYS A 28 -11.29 -15.48 2.04
N VAL A 29 -10.49 -16.12 1.18
CA VAL A 29 -10.13 -15.61 -0.16
C VAL A 29 -11.35 -15.44 -1.06
N ALA A 30 -12.31 -16.37 -1.04
CA ALA A 30 -13.54 -16.25 -1.80
C ALA A 30 -14.40 -15.06 -1.35
N ALA A 31 -14.52 -14.83 -0.03
CA ALA A 31 -15.23 -13.68 0.52
C ALA A 31 -14.53 -12.36 0.16
N LEU A 32 -13.20 -12.30 0.26
CA LEU A 32 -12.39 -11.14 -0.14
C LEU A 32 -12.61 -10.78 -1.62
N LYS A 33 -12.64 -11.80 -2.49
CA LYS A 33 -12.89 -11.60 -3.92
C LYS A 33 -14.32 -11.14 -4.19
N ALA A 34 -15.31 -11.66 -3.46
CA ALA A 34 -16.69 -11.23 -3.59
C ALA A 34 -16.86 -9.75 -3.22
N GLU A 35 -16.23 -9.29 -2.13
CA GLU A 35 -16.26 -7.89 -1.71
C GLU A 35 -15.60 -6.96 -2.75
N LEU A 36 -14.45 -7.36 -3.31
CA LEU A 36 -13.81 -6.62 -4.40
C LEU A 36 -14.73 -6.46 -5.62
N GLN A 37 -15.42 -7.53 -6.01
CA GLN A 37 -16.35 -7.51 -7.14
C GLN A 37 -17.60 -6.69 -6.84
N SER A 38 -18.14 -6.76 -5.62
CA SER A 38 -19.27 -5.93 -5.18
C SER A 38 -18.94 -4.44 -5.16
N LEU A 39 -17.66 -4.10 -4.99
CA LEU A 39 -17.16 -2.72 -5.04
C LEU A 39 -16.70 -2.31 -6.45
N ASN A 40 -16.81 -3.17 -7.47
CA ASN A 40 -16.29 -2.96 -8.83
C ASN A 40 -14.79 -2.58 -8.85
N LEU A 41 -13.98 -3.21 -8.00
CA LEU A 41 -12.54 -2.94 -7.86
C LEU A 41 -11.67 -3.91 -8.66
N ASP A 42 -12.08 -4.19 -9.90
CA ASP A 42 -11.48 -5.22 -10.75
C ASP A 42 -10.22 -4.75 -11.52
N ALA A 43 -9.83 -3.48 -11.37
CA ALA A 43 -8.99 -2.76 -12.32
C ALA A 43 -7.46 -2.85 -12.10
N GLY A 44 -6.98 -3.72 -11.21
CA GLY A 44 -5.53 -3.87 -10.97
C GLY A 44 -4.90 -2.79 -10.09
N ASP A 45 -5.70 -1.80 -9.67
CA ASP A 45 -5.29 -0.75 -8.72
C ASP A 45 -5.31 -1.22 -7.27
N VAL A 46 -5.91 -2.38 -6.98
CA VAL A 46 -6.00 -2.93 -5.61
C VAL A 46 -5.54 -4.39 -5.60
N HIS A 47 -4.57 -4.70 -4.73
CA HIS A 47 -4.08 -6.03 -4.44
C HIS A 47 -4.40 -6.39 -2.98
N LEU A 48 -5.00 -7.57 -2.75
CA LEU A 48 -5.18 -8.09 -1.40
C LEU A 48 -4.29 -9.32 -1.19
N ARG A 49 -3.58 -9.33 -0.07
CA ARG A 49 -2.77 -10.46 0.39
C ARG A 49 -3.29 -10.95 1.74
N LEU A 50 -3.69 -12.21 1.80
CA LEU A 50 -4.09 -12.85 3.05
C LEU A 50 -2.87 -13.52 3.72
N ARG A 51 -2.58 -13.15 4.97
CA ARG A 51 -1.57 -13.77 5.84
C ARG A 51 -2.24 -14.33 7.08
N GLY A 52 -2.68 -15.59 7.01
CA GLY A 52 -3.43 -16.24 8.09
C GLY A 52 -4.77 -15.54 8.33
N ASP A 53 -4.84 -14.74 9.38
CA ASP A 53 -6.03 -13.96 9.78
C ASP A 53 -5.88 -12.45 9.53
N THR A 54 -4.74 -12.03 8.96
CA THR A 54 -4.47 -10.63 8.61
C THR A 54 -4.61 -10.43 7.11
N VAL A 55 -5.38 -9.42 6.71
CA VAL A 55 -5.52 -9.03 5.30
C VAL A 55 -4.73 -7.77 5.05
N VAL A 56 -3.77 -7.86 4.15
CA VAL A 56 -3.00 -6.71 3.67
C VAL A 56 -3.65 -6.19 2.39
N VAL A 57 -4.07 -4.93 2.38
CA VAL A 57 -4.68 -4.27 1.23
C VAL A 57 -3.68 -3.28 0.67
N GLU A 58 -3.15 -3.54 -0.52
CA GLU A 58 -2.21 -2.69 -1.26
C GLU A 58 -2.96 -1.96 -2.36
N SER A 59 -2.93 -0.62 -2.37
CA SER A 59 -3.59 0.22 -3.39
C SER A 59 -2.57 1.02 -4.19
N ARG A 60 -2.56 0.86 -5.52
CA ARG A 60 -1.84 1.70 -6.47
C ARG A 60 -2.78 2.73 -7.08
N GLY A 61 -3.18 3.71 -6.28
CA GLY A 61 -3.94 4.87 -6.77
C GLY A 61 -5.46 4.78 -6.67
N ALA A 62 -6.01 3.82 -5.90
CA ALA A 62 -7.43 3.82 -5.59
C ALA A 62 -7.81 5.01 -4.68
N ASP A 63 -8.96 5.61 -4.95
CA ASP A 63 -9.49 6.74 -4.17
C ASP A 63 -9.60 6.42 -2.68
N ARG A 64 -9.38 7.42 -1.81
CA ARG A 64 -9.48 7.24 -0.36
C ARG A 64 -10.84 6.69 0.08
N GLU A 65 -11.92 7.18 -0.52
CA GLU A 65 -13.27 6.74 -0.20
C GLU A 65 -13.49 5.26 -0.59
N VAL A 66 -12.90 4.84 -1.70
CA VAL A 66 -12.91 3.46 -2.16
C VAL A 66 -12.11 2.57 -1.22
N LEU A 67 -10.96 3.05 -0.76
CA LEU A 67 -10.13 2.33 0.19
C LEU A 67 -10.80 2.20 1.56
N GLU A 68 -11.45 3.24 2.05
CA GLU A 68 -12.18 3.23 3.32
C GLU A 68 -13.35 2.23 3.28
N LYS A 69 -14.09 2.19 2.16
CA LYS A 69 -15.15 1.19 1.94
C LYS A 69 -14.58 -0.22 1.88
N LEU A 70 -13.46 -0.41 1.19
CA LEU A 70 -12.79 -1.70 1.09
C LEU A 70 -12.26 -2.19 2.45
N ILE A 71 -11.62 -1.33 3.22
CA ILE A 71 -11.12 -1.66 4.56
C ILE A 71 -12.28 -2.09 5.48
N LEU A 72 -13.40 -1.37 5.42
CA LEU A 72 -14.60 -1.70 6.20
C LEU A 72 -15.24 -3.03 5.75
N ALA A 73 -15.34 -3.25 4.44
CA ALA A 73 -15.83 -4.48 3.84
C ALA A 73 -14.98 -5.70 4.25
N VAL A 74 -13.66 -5.59 4.08
CA VAL A 74 -12.68 -6.62 4.43
C VAL A 74 -12.67 -6.90 5.94
N GLY A 75 -12.80 -5.87 6.77
CA GLY A 75 -12.85 -6.01 8.23
C GLY A 75 -14.11 -6.72 8.75
N ASN A 76 -15.18 -6.76 7.95
CA ASN A 76 -16.42 -7.45 8.29
C ASN A 76 -16.43 -8.93 7.84
N ILE A 77 -15.36 -9.42 7.20
CA ILE A 77 -15.26 -10.82 6.79
C ILE A 77 -14.97 -11.69 8.02
N GLN A 78 -15.79 -12.72 8.21
CA GLN A 78 -15.65 -13.66 9.32
C GLN A 78 -14.30 -14.39 9.24
N GLY A 79 -13.50 -14.28 10.30
CA GLY A 79 -12.16 -14.90 10.39
C GLY A 79 -11.01 -13.96 10.01
N ILE A 80 -11.28 -12.69 9.69
CA ILE A 80 -10.24 -11.65 9.59
C ILE A 80 -10.11 -10.96 10.95
N ALA A 81 -8.97 -11.14 11.61
CA ALA A 81 -8.68 -10.54 12.90
C ALA A 81 -8.10 -9.13 12.76
N LYS A 82 -7.42 -8.86 11.65
CA LYS A 82 -6.74 -7.59 11.39
C LYS A 82 -6.76 -7.25 9.91
N VAL A 83 -6.99 -5.98 9.60
CA VAL A 83 -6.85 -5.43 8.26
C VAL A 83 -5.73 -4.40 8.29
N GLU A 84 -4.69 -4.65 7.52
CA GLU A 84 -3.58 -3.73 7.31
C GLU A 84 -3.75 -3.16 5.91
N ALA A 85 -4.25 -1.94 5.79
CA ALA A 85 -4.14 -1.25 4.53
C ALA A 85 -2.73 -0.68 4.43
N ASP A 86 -1.98 -1.16 3.45
CA ASP A 86 -0.89 -0.39 2.86
C ASP A 86 -1.57 0.71 2.03
N LEU A 87 -2.16 1.67 2.75
CA LEU A 87 -2.30 3.03 2.27
C LEU A 87 -0.89 3.40 1.80
N PRO A 88 -0.66 3.80 0.54
CA PRO A 88 0.69 4.05 0.08
C PRO A 88 1.37 5.08 1.01
N GLU A 89 2.23 4.59 1.90
CA GLU A 89 3.40 5.31 2.39
C GLU A 89 4.44 5.47 1.25
N ASP A 90 4.17 4.84 0.10
CA ASP A 90 5.02 4.77 -1.10
C ASP A 90 4.81 5.93 -2.10
N ALA A 91 4.11 7.01 -1.70
CA ALA A 91 4.43 8.31 -2.27
C ALA A 91 5.54 8.88 -1.40
N PRO A 92 6.82 8.85 -1.81
CA PRO A 92 7.89 9.43 -1.02
C PRO A 92 7.47 10.82 -0.58
N ALA A 93 7.49 11.04 0.74
CA ALA A 93 6.83 12.17 1.38
C ALA A 93 7.17 13.45 0.60
N PRO A 94 6.17 14.23 0.14
CA PRO A 94 6.43 15.37 -0.71
C PRO A 94 7.39 16.31 0.02
N VAL A 95 8.57 16.50 -0.55
CA VAL A 95 9.59 17.36 0.02
C VAL A 95 9.19 18.80 -0.27
N PHE A 96 9.17 19.66 0.75
CA PHE A 96 8.90 21.07 0.56
C PHE A 96 10.23 21.82 0.44
N HIS A 97 10.45 22.44 -0.72
CA HIS A 97 11.66 23.21 -0.97
C HIS A 97 11.34 24.71 -0.98
N THR A 98 12.11 25.49 -0.22
CA THR A 98 12.01 26.94 -0.24
C THR A 98 12.96 27.50 -1.28
N VAL A 99 12.42 28.14 -2.31
CA VAL A 99 13.17 28.73 -3.42
C VAL A 99 14.14 29.78 -2.88
N LYS A 100 15.42 29.65 -3.20
CA LYS A 100 16.44 30.65 -2.85
C LYS A 100 16.53 31.74 -3.92
N LYS A 101 17.18 32.87 -3.59
CA LYS A 101 17.36 33.97 -4.53
C LYS A 101 18.21 33.52 -5.73
N GLY A 102 17.61 33.52 -6.93
CA GLY A 102 18.27 33.12 -8.18
C GLY A 102 18.16 31.64 -8.53
N GLU A 103 17.42 30.84 -7.77
CA GLU A 103 17.11 29.45 -8.12
C GLU A 103 16.07 29.38 -9.26
N THR A 104 16.20 28.37 -10.11
CA THR A 104 15.23 28.05 -11.16
C THR A 104 14.56 26.70 -10.89
N LEU A 105 13.36 26.49 -11.42
CA LEU A 105 12.62 25.24 -11.24
C LEU A 105 13.43 24.01 -11.69
N SER A 106 14.17 24.16 -12.79
CA SER A 106 15.03 23.10 -13.33
C SER A 106 16.25 22.83 -12.46
N ALA A 107 16.82 23.84 -11.78
CA ALA A 107 17.89 23.63 -10.81
C ALA A 107 17.38 22.86 -9.58
N ILE A 108 16.20 23.23 -9.08
CA ILE A 108 15.52 22.54 -7.97
C ILE A 108 15.19 21.09 -8.36
N ALA A 109 14.69 20.86 -9.58
CA ALA A 109 14.46 19.51 -10.10
C ALA A 109 15.74 18.69 -10.17
N LYS A 110 16.86 19.29 -10.60
CA LYS A 110 18.15 18.60 -10.64
C LYS A 110 18.67 18.24 -9.25
N ASP A 111 18.51 19.11 -8.26
CA ASP A 111 18.96 18.87 -6.89
C ASP A 111 18.12 17.80 -6.17
N HIS A 112 16.79 17.82 -6.34
CA HIS A 112 15.88 16.92 -5.61
C HIS A 112 15.49 15.66 -6.36
N LEU A 113 15.38 15.73 -7.70
CA LEU A 113 14.96 14.62 -8.55
C LEU A 113 16.13 14.06 -9.37
N GLY A 114 17.32 14.67 -9.28
CA GLY A 114 18.52 14.24 -10.01
C GLY A 114 18.54 14.68 -11.48
N SER A 115 17.44 15.21 -12.03
CA SER A 115 17.36 15.66 -13.43
C SER A 115 16.66 17.00 -13.59
N ALA A 116 17.32 17.92 -14.29
CA ALA A 116 16.74 19.21 -14.65
C ALA A 116 15.51 19.08 -15.56
N ALA A 117 15.34 17.96 -16.25
CA ALA A 117 14.20 17.69 -17.12
C ALA A 117 12.90 17.42 -16.35
N GLN A 118 12.98 17.06 -15.06
CA GLN A 118 11.81 16.77 -14.22
C GLN A 118 11.17 18.02 -13.61
N TYR A 119 11.57 19.21 -14.06
CA TYR A 119 10.94 20.47 -13.69
C TYR A 119 9.43 20.47 -13.96
N ASN A 120 8.98 19.79 -15.03
CA ASN A 120 7.56 19.70 -15.37
C ASN A 120 6.75 18.96 -14.31
N THR A 121 7.32 17.91 -13.69
CA THR A 121 6.66 17.15 -12.62
C THR A 121 6.45 18.02 -11.38
N ILE A 122 7.43 18.86 -11.02
CA ILE A 122 7.29 19.85 -9.95
C ILE A 122 6.22 20.89 -10.33
N PHE A 123 6.24 21.38 -11.56
CA PHE A 123 5.26 22.35 -12.04
C PHE A 123 3.83 21.81 -11.92
N GLU A 124 3.58 20.59 -12.40
CA GLU A 124 2.27 19.93 -12.33
C GLU A 124 1.81 19.70 -10.88
N ALA A 125 2.71 19.27 -10.01
CA ALA A 125 2.41 19.04 -8.59
C ALA A 125 2.05 20.31 -7.79
N ASN A 126 2.36 21.50 -8.33
CA ASN A 126 2.07 22.79 -7.69
C ASN A 126 0.98 23.59 -8.40
N ARG A 127 0.34 23.06 -9.46
CA ARG A 127 -0.82 23.73 -10.06
C ARG A 127 -2.04 23.62 -9.14
N PRO A 128 -2.89 24.67 -9.08
CA PRO A 128 -2.87 25.91 -9.87
C PRO A 128 -2.04 27.06 -9.26
N MET A 129 -1.35 26.85 -8.13
CA MET A 129 -0.61 27.92 -7.44
C MET A 129 0.63 28.40 -8.21
N LEU A 130 1.23 27.52 -9.00
CA LEU A 130 2.28 27.86 -9.95
C LEU A 130 1.70 27.89 -11.37
N SER A 131 1.60 29.09 -11.95
CA SER A 131 1.03 29.28 -13.29
C SER A 131 2.03 29.08 -14.42
N ASP A 132 3.30 29.39 -14.16
CA ASP A 132 4.39 29.25 -15.11
C ASP A 132 5.61 28.63 -14.40
N PRO A 133 6.33 27.69 -15.04
CA PRO A 133 7.48 27.03 -14.45
C PRO A 133 8.63 27.99 -14.16
N ASP A 134 8.77 29.07 -14.92
CA ASP A 134 9.81 30.09 -14.74
C ASP A 134 9.44 31.19 -13.73
N LYS A 135 8.17 31.27 -13.30
CA LYS A 135 7.71 32.33 -12.38
C LYS A 135 7.70 31.85 -10.94
N ILE A 136 8.89 31.61 -10.41
CA ILE A 136 9.10 31.31 -8.99
C ILE A 136 9.84 32.46 -8.30
N TYR A 137 9.47 32.74 -7.05
CA TYR A 137 10.03 33.85 -6.28
C TYR A 137 10.87 33.35 -5.10
N PRO A 138 11.92 34.07 -4.70
CA PRO A 138 12.70 33.73 -3.51
C PRO A 138 11.81 33.73 -2.26
N GLY A 139 11.88 32.67 -1.45
CA GLY A 139 11.02 32.45 -0.28
C GLY A 139 9.72 31.71 -0.59
N GLN A 140 9.43 31.43 -1.86
CA GLN A 140 8.28 30.59 -2.24
C GLN A 140 8.55 29.13 -1.90
N VAL A 141 7.58 28.46 -1.26
CA VAL A 141 7.66 27.03 -0.94
C VAL A 141 7.02 26.24 -2.07
N LEU A 142 7.77 25.30 -2.64
CA LEU A 142 7.30 24.40 -3.69
C LEU A 142 7.24 22.97 -3.18
N ARG A 143 6.18 22.27 -3.55
CA ARG A 143 6.04 20.84 -3.34
C ARG A 143 6.87 20.09 -4.39
N ILE A 144 7.84 19.31 -3.95
CA ILE A 144 8.61 18.41 -4.80
C ILE A 144 7.96 17.02 -4.69
N PRO A 145 7.32 16.51 -5.76
CA PRO A 145 6.88 15.13 -5.79
C PRO A 145 8.13 14.26 -5.88
N ALA A 146 8.38 13.41 -4.90
CA ALA A 146 9.45 12.45 -5.06
C ALA A 146 8.96 11.39 -6.06
N THR A 147 9.63 11.31 -7.19
CA THR A 147 9.35 10.32 -8.22
C THR A 147 9.96 8.99 -7.80
N ALA A 148 9.15 7.93 -7.80
CA ALA A 148 9.61 6.55 -7.72
C ALA A 148 10.49 6.17 -8.92
#